data_AF-A0A7R9XPJ6-F1
#
_entry.id   AF-A0A7R9XPJ6-F1
#
_cell.length_a   1.000
_cell.length_b   1.000
_cell.length_c   1.000
_cell.angle_alpha   90.00
_cell.angle_beta   90.00
_cell.angle_gamma   90.00
#
_symmetry.space_group_name_H-M   'P 1'
#
loop_
_entity.id
_entity.type
_entity.pdbx_description
1 polymer ?
#
loop_
_entity_poly.entity_id
_entity_poly.type
_entity_poly.pdbx_seq_one_letter_code
_entity_poly.pdbx_strand_id
1 'polypeptide(L)'
;KGLPPPMREPLHTIVHDVANKRMEHLLFFKLYDPYTEMCTYVGRAFAHRDRPMSDLLPALWTFAGYPHGTPLLLFEEVKYEPVMIEEITLTQTLSEAQLEDG
;
A
#
# COMPACT_ATOMS: atom_id res chain seq x y z
N LYS A 1 -45.84 -1.07 -10.19
CA LYS A 1 -44.51 -1.69 -10.39
C LYS A 1 -43.58 -0.63 -10.97
N GLY A 2 -42.86 0.11 -10.12
CA GLY A 2 -41.88 1.10 -10.57
C GLY A 2 -40.50 0.46 -10.61
N LEU A 3 -39.74 0.69 -11.68
CA LEU A 3 -38.33 0.30 -11.75
C LEU A 3 -37.57 1.05 -10.63
N PRO A 4 -36.62 0.42 -9.92
CA PRO A 4 -35.75 1.16 -9.02
C PRO A 4 -34.98 2.24 -9.81
N PRO A 5 -34.69 3.40 -9.19
CA PRO A 5 -33.89 4.42 -9.84
C PRO A 5 -32.50 3.84 -10.19
N PRO A 6 -31.88 4.27 -11.31
CA PRO A 6 -30.53 3.85 -11.62
C PRO A 6 -29.63 4.23 -10.44
N MET A 7 -28.97 3.22 -9.89
CA MET A 7 -27.89 3.38 -8.92
C MET A 7 -26.89 4.35 -9.54
N ARG A 8 -26.79 5.57 -9.01
CA ARG A 8 -25.67 6.44 -9.34
C ARG A 8 -24.44 5.77 -8.73
N GLU A 9 -23.65 5.11 -9.56
CA GLU A 9 -22.30 4.72 -9.18
C GLU A 9 -21.57 5.96 -8.64
N PRO A 10 -20.80 5.86 -7.55
CA PRO A 10 -20.00 6.99 -7.10
C PRO A 10 -19.02 7.37 -8.21
N LEU A 11 -19.17 8.59 -8.73
CA LEU A 11 -18.23 9.23 -9.66
C LEU A 11 -16.94 9.58 -8.91
N HIS A 12 -16.15 8.57 -8.54
CA HIS A 12 -14.81 8.78 -7.99
C HIS A 12 -13.70 8.00 -8.71
N THR A 13 -14.03 7.23 -9.77
CA THR A 13 -13.07 6.28 -10.38
C THR A 13 -12.79 6.53 -11.86
N ILE A 14 -13.23 7.64 -12.47
CA ILE A 14 -12.95 7.92 -13.89
C ILE A 14 -12.10 9.18 -14.06
N VAL A 15 -11.05 9.35 -13.26
CA VAL A 15 -9.90 10.23 -13.60
C VAL A 15 -8.60 9.81 -12.90
N HIS A 16 -8.29 8.52 -12.75
CA HIS A 16 -6.87 8.15 -12.66
C HIS A 16 -6.33 8.22 -14.09
N ASP A 17 -5.79 9.39 -14.42
CA ASP A 17 -5.14 9.72 -15.68
C ASP A 17 -4.31 8.53 -16.18
N VAL A 18 -4.45 8.17 -17.46
CA VAL A 18 -3.71 7.05 -18.07
C VAL A 18 -2.19 7.27 -17.97
N ALA A 19 -1.74 8.52 -17.79
CA ALA A 19 -0.38 8.88 -17.44
C ALA A 19 0.02 8.49 -15.99
N ASN A 20 -0.87 8.68 -15.00
CA ASN A 20 -0.62 8.26 -13.61
C ASN A 20 -0.46 6.75 -13.48
N LYS A 21 -1.15 5.96 -14.32
CA LYS A 21 -1.09 4.49 -14.24
C LYS A 21 0.31 3.92 -14.51
N ARG A 22 1.18 4.63 -15.24
CA ARG A 22 2.59 4.19 -15.47
C ARG A 22 3.50 4.51 -14.30
N MET A 23 3.08 5.44 -13.45
CA MET A 23 3.85 5.95 -12.34
C MET A 23 3.36 5.37 -11.01
N GLU A 24 2.38 4.47 -11.01
CA GLU A 24 1.85 3.83 -9.81
C GLU A 24 2.23 2.35 -9.80
N HIS A 25 2.70 1.87 -8.65
CA HIS A 25 2.89 0.45 -8.39
C HIS A 25 1.77 -0.11 -7.52
N LEU A 26 1.34 -1.34 -7.77
CA LEU A 26 0.44 -2.08 -6.89
C LEU A 26 1.25 -2.83 -5.83
N LEU A 27 1.09 -2.45 -4.57
CA LEU A 27 1.80 -3.06 -3.44
C LEU A 27 0.86 -3.89 -2.55
N PHE A 28 1.40 -4.95 -1.96
CA PHE A 28 0.72 -5.79 -0.99
C PHE A 28 1.35 -5.65 0.39
N PHE A 29 0.51 -5.50 1.42
CA PHE A 29 0.99 -5.24 2.78
C PHE A 29 0.69 -6.41 3.70
N LYS A 30 1.72 -6.79 4.47
CA LYS A 30 1.63 -7.73 5.59
C LYS A 30 1.97 -6.99 6.87
N LEU A 31 1.19 -7.23 7.93
CA LEU A 31 1.52 -6.78 9.28
C LEU A 31 2.22 -7.92 10.00
N TYR A 32 3.43 -7.66 10.49
CA TYR A 32 4.18 -8.58 11.33
C TYR A 32 3.87 -8.31 12.81
N ASP A 33 3.45 -9.35 13.53
CA ASP A 33 3.32 -9.33 14.99
C ASP A 33 4.55 -10.03 15.61
N PRO A 34 5.43 -9.31 16.33
CA PRO A 34 6.63 -9.88 16.93
C PRO A 34 6.34 -10.80 18.13
N TYR A 35 5.14 -10.74 18.73
CA TYR A 35 4.78 -11.61 19.85
C TYR A 35 4.29 -12.97 19.39
N THR A 36 3.60 -13.03 18.25
CA THR A 36 3.13 -14.29 17.66
C THR A 36 4.03 -14.81 16.55
N GLU A 37 5.01 -14.01 16.10
CA GLU A 37 5.88 -14.28 14.96
C GLU A 37 5.10 -14.57 13.66
N MET A 38 3.96 -13.89 13.47
CA MET A 38 3.09 -14.09 12.31
C MET A 38 3.03 -12.86 11.42
N CYS A 39 3.09 -13.07 10.11
CA CYS A 39 2.76 -12.07 9.10
C CYS A 39 1.32 -12.29 8.61
N THR A 40 0.46 -11.28 8.76
CA THR A 40 -0.92 -11.32 8.30
C THR A 40 -1.12 -10.34 7.14
N TYR A 41 -1.76 -10.77 6.05
CA TYR A 41 -2.14 -9.86 4.98
C TYR A 41 -3.16 -8.83 5.48
N VAL A 42 -2.88 -7.54 5.28
CA VAL A 42 -3.72 -6.44 5.80
C VAL A 42 -4.29 -5.53 4.71
N GLY A 43 -3.78 -5.58 3.48
CA GLY A 43 -4.33 -4.77 2.40
C GLY A 43 -3.42 -4.64 1.19
N ARG A 44 -3.89 -3.86 0.21
CA ARG A 44 -3.13 -3.47 -0.98
C ARG A 44 -3.44 -2.02 -1.33
N ALA A 45 -2.49 -1.31 -1.93
CA ALA A 45 -2.68 0.06 -2.39
C ALA A 45 -1.87 0.33 -3.66
N PHE A 46 -2.36 1.28 -4.47
CA PHE A 46 -1.54 1.90 -5.50
C PHE A 46 -0.70 3.00 -4.89
N ALA A 47 0.56 3.07 -5.27
CA ALA A 47 1.53 3.99 -4.71
C ALA A 47 2.36 4.62 -5.84
N HIS A 48 2.46 5.94 -5.85
CA HIS A 48 3.21 6.63 -6.90
C HIS A 48 4.71 6.43 -6.70
N ARG A 49 5.42 6.04 -7.77
CA ARG A 49 6.81 5.57 -7.73
C ARG A 49 7.80 6.59 -7.18
N ASP A 50 7.55 7.88 -7.42
CA ASP A 50 8.42 8.99 -7.01
C ASP A 50 7.87 9.79 -5.80
N ARG A 51 6.88 9.23 -5.08
CA ARG A 51 6.38 9.81 -3.81
C ARG A 51 7.02 9.11 -2.63
N PRO A 52 7.24 9.81 -1.50
CA PRO A 52 7.85 9.20 -0.32
C PRO A 52 6.91 8.16 0.29
N MET A 53 7.48 7.09 0.88
CA MET A 53 6.70 6.05 1.55
C MET A 53 5.80 6.58 2.68
N SER A 54 6.15 7.70 3.28
CA SER A 54 5.31 8.37 4.28
C SER A 54 3.91 8.73 3.78
N ASP A 55 3.71 8.89 2.47
CA ASP A 55 2.38 9.11 1.87
C ASP A 55 1.45 7.89 2.05
N LEU A 56 1.99 6.69 2.29
CA LEU A 56 1.22 5.46 2.51
C LEU A 56 0.72 5.28 3.95
N LEU A 57 1.30 6.00 4.92
CA LEU A 57 1.01 5.81 6.34
C LEU A 57 -0.49 5.86 6.70
N PRO A 58 -1.31 6.79 6.14
CA PRO A 58 -2.75 6.80 6.39
C PRO A 58 -3.44 5.48 6.03
N ALA A 59 -3.06 4.87 4.91
CA ALA A 59 -3.60 3.58 4.49
C ALA A 59 -3.11 2.46 5.41
N LEU A 60 -1.81 2.47 5.76
CA LEU A 60 -1.20 1.44 6.61
C LEU A 60 -1.78 1.42 8.03
N TRP A 61 -2.03 2.58 8.65
CA TRP A 61 -2.73 2.65 9.93
C TRP A 61 -4.14 2.06 9.83
N THR A 62 -4.86 2.39 8.76
CA THR A 62 -6.20 1.85 8.51
C THR A 62 -6.16 0.33 8.34
N PHE A 63 -5.21 -0.20 7.56
CA PHE A 63 -5.03 -1.64 7.33
C PHE A 63 -4.67 -2.39 8.62
N ALA A 64 -3.81 -1.80 9.45
CA ALA A 64 -3.41 -2.38 10.72
C ALA A 64 -4.44 -2.19 11.85
N GLY A 65 -5.47 -1.38 11.65
CA GLY A 65 -6.43 -1.01 12.71
C GLY A 65 -5.81 -0.14 13.81
N TYR A 66 -4.74 0.60 13.49
CA TYR A 66 -4.03 1.45 14.44
C TYR A 66 -4.50 2.91 14.39
N PRO A 67 -4.38 3.66 15.50
CA PRO A 67 -4.56 5.11 15.48
C PRO A 67 -3.59 5.79 14.53
N HIS A 68 -4.03 6.87 13.87
CA HIS A 68 -3.16 7.67 13.02
C HIS A 68 -2.01 8.28 13.83
N GLY A 69 -0.80 8.26 13.28
CA GLY A 69 0.41 8.71 13.97
C GLY A 69 1.08 7.63 14.82
N THR A 70 0.54 6.40 14.87
CA THR A 70 1.25 5.26 15.48
C THR A 70 2.58 5.04 14.74
N PRO A 71 3.73 4.96 15.43
CA PRO A 71 5.00 4.68 14.75
C PRO A 71 4.95 3.34 14.02
N LEU A 72 5.42 3.32 12.77
CA LEU A 72 5.52 2.12 11.94
C LEU A 72 6.94 1.98 11.41
N LEU A 73 7.44 0.75 11.40
CA LEU A 73 8.63 0.35 10.64
C LEU A 73 8.18 -0.34 9.37
N LEU A 74 8.82 -0.03 8.25
CA LEU A 74 8.50 -0.62 6.95
C LEU A 74 9.66 -1.50 6.50
N PHE A 75 9.31 -2.65 5.93
CA PHE A 75 10.27 -3.60 5.40
C PHE A 75 9.81 -4.10 4.03
N GLU A 76 10.76 -4.34 3.15
CA GLU A 76 10.58 -5.02 1.87
C GLU A 76 10.88 -6.51 2.03
N GLU A 77 10.03 -7.36 1.46
CA GLU A 77 10.30 -8.78 1.28
C GLU A 77 10.96 -9.01 -0.08
N VAL A 78 12.30 -8.95 -0.14
CA VAL A 78 13.07 -8.98 -1.39
C VAL A 78 13.12 -10.39 -1.98
N LYS A 79 13.38 -11.40 -1.16
CA LYS A 79 13.50 -12.81 -1.57
C LYS A 79 13.00 -13.75 -0.49
N TYR A 80 12.40 -14.85 -0.92
CA TYR A 80 11.97 -15.93 -0.03
C TYR A 80 13.10 -16.90 0.33
N GLU A 81 14.03 -17.20 -0.60
CA GLU A 81 15.14 -18.13 -0.34
C GLU A 81 16.45 -17.65 -1.03
N PRO A 82 17.52 -17.35 -0.26
CA PRO A 82 17.48 -17.12 1.19
C PRO A 82 16.51 -15.99 1.52
N VAL A 83 15.86 -16.06 2.69
CA VAL A 83 14.99 -14.99 3.17
C VAL A 83 15.80 -13.69 3.22
N MET A 84 15.31 -12.66 2.55
CA MET A 84 15.94 -11.35 2.48
C MET A 84 14.89 -10.28 2.74
N ILE A 85 15.04 -9.61 3.87
CA ILE A 85 14.16 -8.52 4.31
C ILE A 85 15.01 -7.26 4.46
N GLU A 86 14.60 -6.17 3.84
CA GLU A 86 15.31 -4.89 3.90
C GLU A 86 14.45 -3.80 4.54
N GLU A 87 15.03 -2.95 5.38
CA GLU A 87 14.30 -1.85 6.02
C GLU A 87 14.13 -0.68 5.03
N ILE A 88 12.90 -0.19 4.90
CA ILE A 88 12.57 0.97 4.08
C ILE A 88 12.43 2.20 4.97
N THR A 89 13.10 3.28 4.61
CA THR A 89 12.91 4.57 5.31
C THR A 89 11.69 5.31 4.76
N LEU A 90 10.99 6.05 5.63
CA LEU A 90 9.77 6.79 5.27
C LEU A 90 10.00 7.92 4.24
N THR A 91 11.24 8.33 4.04
CA THR A 91 11.65 9.37 3.08
C THR A 91 12.00 8.81 1.71
N GLN A 92 12.28 7.52 1.59
CA GLN A 92 12.57 6.88 0.31
C GLN A 92 11.31 6.83 -0.56
N THR A 93 11.51 6.82 -1.87
CA THR A 93 10.50 6.56 -2.88
C THR A 93 10.56 5.09 -3.33
N LEU A 94 9.52 4.59 -4.01
CA LEU A 94 9.54 3.23 -4.59
C LEU A 94 10.64 3.09 -5.63
N SER A 95 10.85 4.12 -6.46
CA SER A 95 11.91 4.14 -7.47
C SER A 95 13.30 3.98 -6.83
N GLU A 96 13.55 4.62 -5.68
CA GLU A 96 14.83 4.52 -4.96
C GLU A 96 15.01 3.15 -4.29
N ALA A 97 13.93 2.60 -3.73
CA ALA A 97 13.90 1.27 -3.15
C ALA A 97 13.87 0.14 -4.21
N GLN A 98 13.75 0.47 -5.50
CA GLN A 98 13.59 -0.50 -6.60
C GLN A 98 12.36 -1.41 -6.45
N LEU A 99 11.33 -0.91 -5.78
CA LEU A 99 10.05 -1.60 -5.60
C LEU A 99 9.24 -1.58 -6.89
N GLU A 100 8.74 -2.74 -7.29
CA GLU A 100 7.91 -2.95 -8.48
C GLU A 100 6.49 -3.42 -8.09
N ASP A 101 5.67 -3.79 -9.08
CA ASP A 101 4.36 -4.38 -8.82
C ASP A 101 4.49 -5.77 -8.19
N GLY A 102 3.86 -5.98 -7.04
CA GLY A 102 3.85 -7.28 -6.35
C GLY A 102 4.10 -7.20 -4.85
#